data_AF-A0A2E0HMP1-F1
#
_entry.id   AF-A0A2E0HMP1-F1
#
_cell.length_a   1.000
_cell.length_b   1.000
_cell.length_c   1.000
_cell.angle_alpha   90.00
_cell.angle_beta   90.00
_cell.angle_gamma   90.00
#
_symmetry.space_group_name_H-M   'P 1'
#
loop_
_entity.id
_entity.type
_entity.pdbx_description
1 polymer ?
#
loop_
_entity_poly.entity_id
_entity_poly.type
_entity_poly.pdbx_seq_one_letter_code
_entity_poly.pdbx_strand_id
1 'polypeptide(L)'
;MGETLFAAPWLQGLGLVLATLLILTVMLDVFITVFSPNGAGPFTGFWTGCSWNLLLRMHDRRPIHRVLSHTGPALLFLTILFWYGLLTLGFWFIFSLYPGSVQQSPGPLPTSALDKLYFVSTTLSSLGYGDMLPNGFPWSVIGTLGTFISTLVLTISLSYVLAVLSAAIERRTLARNIAALGATPEAVIDNAHLNQHAGSSPLQSHLMTLSGQIHEQGFKQNAYPILKFFHPTSADSSLTCALLLLADTCFLLRMAHPDAQPSAGALRLVENAIDHFRQKNRL
;
A
#
# COMPACT_ATOMS: atom_id res chain seq x y z
N MET A 1 29.61 22.16 22.08
CA MET A 1 28.75 23.21 22.69
C MET A 1 27.24 22.89 22.63
N GLY A 2 26.82 21.66 22.32
CA GLY A 2 25.39 21.24 22.30
C GLY A 2 24.98 20.27 23.42
N GLU A 3 25.91 19.87 24.30
CA GLU A 3 25.67 18.81 25.29
C GLU A 3 24.99 19.29 26.59
N THR A 4 24.94 20.60 26.84
CA THR A 4 24.36 21.16 28.08
C THR A 4 22.85 21.41 28.02
N LEU A 5 22.26 21.45 26.82
CA LEU A 5 20.81 21.62 26.65
C LEU A 5 20.01 20.37 27.04
N PHE A 6 20.62 19.18 27.10
CA PHE A 6 19.94 17.93 27.49
C PHE A 6 20.13 17.53 28.97
N ALA A 7 20.77 18.39 29.78
CA ALA A 7 21.09 18.06 31.18
C ALA A 7 19.92 18.29 32.15
N ALA A 8 18.87 19.01 31.75
CA ALA A 8 17.73 19.25 32.61
C ALA A 8 16.79 18.02 32.64
N PRO A 9 16.45 17.46 33.83
CA PRO A 9 15.68 16.22 33.93
C PRO A 9 14.28 16.31 33.29
N TRP A 10 13.69 17.51 33.25
CA TRP A 10 12.40 17.72 32.56
C TRP A 10 12.52 17.67 31.03
N LEU A 11 13.66 18.08 30.44
CA LEU A 11 13.93 17.94 29.01
C LEU A 11 14.14 16.48 28.62
N GLN A 12 14.79 15.70 29.48
CA GLN A 12 14.96 14.25 29.28
C GLN A 12 13.61 13.52 29.33
N GLY A 13 12.77 13.85 30.32
CA GLY A 13 11.42 13.28 30.43
C GLY A 13 10.55 13.62 29.23
N LEU A 14 10.52 14.90 28.81
CA LEU A 14 9.76 15.34 27.64
C LEU A 14 10.28 14.70 26.35
N GLY A 15 11.60 14.64 26.16
CA GLY A 15 12.22 13.98 25.02
C GLY A 15 11.87 12.49 24.93
N LEU A 16 11.86 11.79 26.08
CA LEU A 16 11.50 10.37 26.13
C LEU A 16 10.03 10.17 25.71
N VAL A 17 9.12 10.98 26.27
CA VAL A 17 7.69 10.93 25.91
C VAL A 17 7.49 11.16 24.41
N LEU A 18 8.16 12.16 23.84
CA LEU A 18 8.08 12.44 22.40
C LEU A 18 8.61 11.29 21.55
N ALA A 19 9.75 10.69 21.93
CA ALA A 19 10.33 9.57 21.21
C ALA A 19 9.47 8.30 21.28
N THR A 20 8.91 7.99 22.45
CA THR A 20 7.97 6.89 22.62
C THR A 20 6.68 7.12 21.83
N LEU A 21 6.13 8.34 21.88
CA LEU A 21 4.94 8.71 21.11
C LEU A 21 5.18 8.58 19.60
N LEU A 22 6.36 8.96 19.11
CA LEU A 22 6.75 8.75 17.73
C LEU A 22 6.71 7.26 17.36
N ILE A 23 7.35 6.38 18.14
CA ILE A 23 7.36 4.93 17.89
C ILE A 23 5.93 4.36 17.90
N LEU A 24 5.12 4.72 18.89
CA LEU A 24 3.72 4.27 19.00
C LEU A 24 2.88 4.74 17.82
N THR A 25 3.08 5.99 17.37
CA THR A 25 2.33 6.52 16.23
C THR A 25 2.74 5.84 14.93
N VAL A 26 4.02 5.49 14.76
CA VAL A 26 4.48 4.67 13.61
C VAL A 26 3.86 3.28 13.65
N MET A 27 3.84 2.61 14.82
CA MET A 27 3.20 1.30 14.97
C MET A 27 1.70 1.36 14.64
N LEU A 28 1.02 2.40 15.11
CA LEU A 28 -0.40 2.63 14.84
C LEU A 28 -0.64 2.94 13.36
N ASP A 29 0.24 3.70 12.71
CA ASP A 29 0.16 3.98 11.27
C ASP A 29 0.34 2.71 10.43
N VAL A 30 1.31 1.84 10.79
CA VAL A 30 1.49 0.52 10.17
C VAL A 30 0.23 -0.33 10.38
N PHE A 31 -0.28 -0.38 11.61
CA PHE A 31 -1.46 -1.19 11.93
C PHE A 31 -2.69 -0.73 11.13
N ILE A 32 -2.96 0.58 11.10
CA ILE A 32 -4.06 1.13 10.31
C ILE A 32 -3.82 0.87 8.82
N THR A 33 -2.64 1.14 8.29
CA THR A 33 -2.37 0.98 6.85
C THR A 33 -2.53 -0.47 6.38
N VAL A 34 -2.15 -1.44 7.22
CA VAL A 34 -2.16 -2.86 6.82
C VAL A 34 -3.46 -3.57 7.17
N PHE A 35 -4.08 -3.25 8.30
CA PHE A 35 -5.29 -3.94 8.78
C PHE A 35 -6.58 -3.14 8.60
N SER A 36 -6.53 -1.84 8.30
CA SER A 36 -7.75 -1.06 8.10
C SER A 36 -8.33 -1.29 6.70
N PRO A 37 -9.61 -1.68 6.60
CA PRO A 37 -10.28 -1.82 5.30
C PRO A 37 -10.65 -0.48 4.66
N ASN A 38 -10.44 0.65 5.34
CA ASN A 38 -11.00 1.95 4.97
C ASN A 38 -9.97 3.02 4.58
N GLY A 39 -8.68 2.71 4.52
CA GLY A 39 -7.70 3.73 4.17
C GLY A 39 -6.30 3.51 4.74
N ALA A 40 -5.37 4.33 4.27
CA ALA A 40 -4.01 4.38 4.79
C ALA A 40 -4.00 5.12 6.13
N GLY A 41 -3.03 4.80 6.98
CA GLY A 41 -2.78 5.55 8.21
C GLY A 41 -2.47 7.04 7.93
N PRO A 42 -2.55 7.91 8.94
CA PRO A 42 -2.40 9.35 8.78
C PRO A 42 -1.04 9.76 8.19
N PHE A 43 0.06 9.11 8.59
CA PHE A 43 1.39 9.41 8.06
C PHE A 43 1.56 8.83 6.66
N THR A 44 1.11 7.60 6.43
CA THR A 44 1.17 6.98 5.11
C THR A 44 0.33 7.75 4.09
N GLY A 45 -0.88 8.17 4.46
CA GLY A 45 -1.76 8.98 3.62
C GLY A 45 -1.16 10.36 3.31
N PHE A 46 -0.60 11.04 4.32
CA PHE A 46 0.07 12.33 4.13
C PHE A 46 1.31 12.20 3.21
N TRP A 47 2.18 11.23 3.47
CA TRP A 47 3.39 11.00 2.69
C TRP A 47 3.09 10.62 1.23
N THR A 48 2.18 9.67 1.02
CA THR A 48 1.79 9.23 -0.33
C THR A 48 1.06 10.32 -1.10
N GLY A 49 0.17 11.09 -0.45
CA GLY A 49 -0.50 12.24 -1.08
C GLY A 49 0.46 13.37 -1.44
N CYS A 50 1.41 13.69 -0.56
CA CYS A 50 2.46 14.68 -0.84
C CYS A 50 3.34 14.25 -2.01
N SER A 51 3.81 13.00 -2.00
CA SER A 51 4.62 12.43 -3.07
C SER A 51 3.88 12.44 -4.41
N TRP A 52 2.59 12.07 -4.40
CA TRP A 52 1.76 12.07 -5.59
C TRP A 52 1.51 13.47 -6.14
N ASN A 53 1.18 14.44 -5.29
CA ASN A 53 0.98 15.83 -5.72
C ASN A 53 2.26 16.45 -6.27
N LEU A 54 3.43 16.09 -5.72
CA LEU A 54 4.71 16.50 -6.27
C LEU A 54 4.93 15.91 -7.67
N LEU A 55 4.66 14.61 -7.83
CA LEU A 55 4.76 13.92 -9.12
C LEU A 55 3.81 14.50 -10.17
N LEU A 56 2.55 14.81 -9.81
CA LEU A 56 1.61 15.47 -10.71
C LEU A 56 2.09 16.87 -11.12
N ARG A 57 2.59 17.68 -10.17
CA ARG A 57 3.17 19.00 -10.49
C ARG A 57 4.38 18.90 -11.42
N MET A 58 5.17 17.84 -11.32
CA MET A 58 6.28 17.57 -12.24
C MET A 58 5.76 17.10 -13.62
N HIS A 59 4.69 16.30 -13.64
CA HIS A 59 4.03 15.86 -14.87
C HIS A 59 3.42 17.02 -15.66
N ASP A 60 2.80 17.99 -14.98
CA ASP A 60 2.23 19.20 -15.61
C ASP A 60 3.31 20.03 -16.34
N ARG A 61 4.58 19.90 -15.91
CA ARG A 61 5.71 20.59 -16.56
C ARG A 61 6.38 19.78 -17.65
N ARG A 62 6.37 18.44 -17.55
CA ARG A 62 6.89 17.52 -18.57
C ARG A 62 6.08 16.22 -18.54
N PRO A 63 5.57 15.71 -19.68
CA PRO A 63 4.82 14.46 -19.69
C PRO A 63 5.74 13.27 -19.39
N ILE A 64 5.63 12.70 -18.19
CA ILE A 64 6.44 11.54 -17.75
C ILE A 64 5.56 10.29 -17.53
N HIS A 65 4.85 9.86 -18.57
CA HIS A 65 3.93 8.72 -18.50
C HIS A 65 4.59 7.41 -18.02
N ARG A 66 5.87 7.16 -18.38
CA ARG A 66 6.62 5.96 -17.95
C ARG A 66 7.02 5.98 -16.47
N VAL A 67 7.29 7.14 -15.88
CA VAL A 67 7.61 7.23 -14.43
C VAL A 67 6.33 7.07 -13.60
N LEU A 68 5.19 7.56 -14.11
CA LEU A 68 3.90 7.37 -13.47
C LEU A 68 3.50 5.89 -13.36
N SER A 69 3.85 5.05 -14.35
CA SER A 69 3.59 3.60 -14.28
C SER A 69 4.42 2.86 -13.23
N HIS A 70 5.62 3.35 -12.88
CA HIS A 70 6.46 2.76 -11.82
C HIS A 70 6.24 3.40 -10.45
N THR A 71 5.42 4.44 -10.36
CA THR A 71 5.18 5.20 -9.13
C THR A 71 4.51 4.35 -8.05
N GLY A 72 3.52 3.52 -8.39
CA GLY A 72 2.82 2.66 -7.43
C GLY A 72 3.76 1.73 -6.64
N PRO A 73 4.53 0.85 -7.31
CA PRO A 73 5.53 0.01 -6.63
C PRO A 73 6.59 0.82 -5.88
N ALA A 74 7.08 1.92 -6.46
CA ALA A 74 8.09 2.76 -5.81
C ALA A 74 7.56 3.38 -4.49
N LEU A 75 6.34 3.92 -4.49
CA LEU A 75 5.70 4.48 -3.29
C LEU A 75 5.51 3.42 -2.20
N LEU A 76 5.18 2.20 -2.59
CA LEU A 76 5.04 1.07 -1.67
C LEU A 76 6.36 0.79 -0.95
N PHE A 77 7.48 0.67 -1.69
CA PHE A 77 8.80 0.50 -1.09
C PHE A 77 9.23 1.71 -0.25
N LEU A 78 8.98 2.94 -0.73
CA LEU A 78 9.31 4.16 -0.01
C LEU A 78 8.55 4.27 1.33
N THR A 79 7.31 3.77 1.39
CA THR A 79 6.51 3.76 2.64
C THR A 79 7.18 2.89 3.70
N ILE A 80 7.73 1.73 3.32
CA ILE A 80 8.43 0.83 4.24
C ILE A 80 9.72 1.46 4.74
N LEU A 81 10.50 2.06 3.84
CA LEU A 81 11.73 2.79 4.20
C LEU A 81 11.41 3.98 5.13
N PHE A 82 10.29 4.66 4.90
CA PHE A 82 9.83 5.75 5.73
C PHE A 82 9.48 5.28 7.15
N TRP A 83 8.71 4.20 7.30
CA TRP A 83 8.44 3.60 8.62
C TRP A 83 9.71 3.15 9.33
N TYR A 84 10.60 2.45 8.63
CA TYR A 84 11.88 2.01 9.18
C TYR A 84 12.75 3.19 9.63
N GLY A 85 12.78 4.26 8.84
CA GLY A 85 13.48 5.50 9.17
C GLY A 85 12.92 6.19 10.40
N LEU A 86 11.59 6.30 10.53
CA LEU A 86 10.95 6.87 11.73
C LEU A 86 11.17 6.03 12.98
N LEU A 87 11.13 4.69 12.88
CA LEU A 87 11.49 3.81 14.00
C LEU A 87 12.94 4.03 14.43
N THR A 88 13.85 4.05 13.46
CA THR A 88 15.28 4.32 13.70
C THR A 88 15.46 5.66 14.41
N LEU A 89 14.75 6.70 13.97
CA LEU A 89 14.80 8.03 14.55
C LEU A 89 14.19 8.07 15.97
N GLY A 90 13.09 7.36 16.22
CA GLY A 90 12.48 7.23 17.54
C GLY A 90 13.40 6.54 18.55
N PHE A 91 13.97 5.39 18.20
CA PHE A 91 14.94 4.71 19.06
C PHE A 91 16.23 5.53 19.23
N TRP A 92 16.72 6.14 18.15
CA TRP A 92 17.89 7.01 18.21
C TRP A 92 17.70 8.18 19.19
N PHE A 93 16.51 8.79 19.25
CA PHE A 93 16.21 9.79 20.28
C PHE A 93 16.26 9.19 21.67
N ILE A 94 15.66 8.02 21.92
CA ILE A 94 15.71 7.36 23.24
C ILE A 94 17.14 7.16 23.71
N PHE A 95 18.01 6.59 22.87
CA PHE A 95 19.42 6.35 23.24
C PHE A 95 20.22 7.66 23.32
N SER A 96 19.92 8.67 22.49
CA SER A 96 20.66 9.94 22.50
C SER A 96 20.39 10.78 23.74
N LEU A 97 19.20 10.66 24.36
CA LEU A 97 18.84 11.38 25.59
C LEU A 97 19.70 10.98 26.81
N TYR A 98 20.29 9.79 26.80
CA TYR A 98 21.04 9.25 27.93
C TYR A 98 22.49 8.96 27.53
N PRO A 99 23.47 9.79 27.93
CA PRO A 99 24.87 9.63 27.53
C PRO A 99 25.42 8.21 27.74
N GLY A 100 25.12 7.60 28.89
CA GLY A 100 25.58 6.26 29.26
C GLY A 100 24.75 5.10 28.72
N SER A 101 23.92 5.28 27.68
CA SER A 101 23.05 4.22 27.16
C SER A 101 23.77 3.18 26.29
N VAL A 102 24.84 3.60 25.60
CA VAL A 102 25.62 2.77 24.65
C VAL A 102 27.09 2.94 24.97
N GLN A 103 27.84 1.85 24.87
CA GLN A 103 29.28 1.81 25.07
C GLN A 103 29.97 1.12 23.88
N GLN A 104 31.20 1.54 23.57
CA GLN A 104 32.04 0.86 22.58
C GLN A 104 32.65 -0.42 23.17
N SER A 105 32.96 -1.37 22.29
CA SER A 105 33.61 -2.63 22.62
C SER A 105 34.77 -2.90 21.66
N PRO A 106 36.03 -3.01 22.14
CA PRO A 106 36.48 -2.85 23.53
C PRO A 106 36.85 -1.39 23.86
N GLY A 107 36.23 -0.79 24.88
CA GLY A 107 36.76 0.43 25.52
C GLY A 107 35.70 1.42 26.03
N PRO A 108 35.98 2.14 27.14
CA PRO A 108 35.03 3.09 27.75
C PRO A 108 35.10 4.48 27.09
N LEU A 109 35.11 4.55 25.76
CA LEU A 109 35.05 5.82 25.06
C LEU A 109 33.62 6.40 25.11
N PRO A 110 33.47 7.71 25.33
CA PRO A 110 32.16 8.37 25.25
C PRO A 110 31.59 8.22 23.84
N THR A 111 30.33 7.81 23.73
CA THR A 111 29.63 7.62 22.45
C THR A 111 28.98 8.92 22.00
N SER A 112 29.25 9.32 20.76
CA SER A 112 28.59 10.46 20.13
C SER A 112 27.15 10.13 19.73
N ALA A 113 26.37 11.16 19.37
CA ALA A 113 25.02 10.94 18.84
C ALA A 113 25.03 10.15 17.52
N LEU A 114 26.07 10.27 16.70
CA LEU A 114 26.22 9.49 15.46
C LEU A 114 26.56 8.03 15.76
N ASP A 115 27.39 7.76 16.77
CA ASP A 115 27.67 6.39 17.22
C ASP A 115 26.39 5.70 17.69
N LYS A 116 25.54 6.43 18.42
CA LYS A 116 24.22 5.92 18.83
C LYS A 116 23.29 5.68 17.65
N LEU A 117 23.34 6.51 16.60
CA LEU A 117 22.56 6.29 15.37
C LEU A 117 23.03 5.02 14.66
N TYR A 118 24.34 4.79 14.60
CA TYR A 118 24.94 3.57 14.06
C TYR A 118 24.56 2.34 14.89
N PHE A 119 24.63 2.41 16.23
CA PHE A 119 24.18 1.35 17.12
C PHE A 119 22.70 1.01 16.91
N VAL A 120 21.83 2.02 16.88
CA VAL A 120 20.38 1.82 16.69
C VAL A 120 20.09 1.23 15.31
N SER A 121 20.70 1.74 14.24
CA SER A 121 20.45 1.23 12.88
C SER A 121 20.94 -0.22 12.70
N THR A 122 22.09 -0.58 13.28
CA THR A 122 22.63 -1.95 13.27
C THR A 122 21.83 -2.91 14.16
N THR A 123 21.29 -2.42 15.28
CA THR A 123 20.43 -3.20 16.18
C THR A 123 19.05 -3.48 15.59
N LEU A 124 18.39 -2.45 15.02
CA LEU A 124 17.07 -2.58 14.41
C LEU A 124 17.10 -3.39 13.11
N SER A 125 18.21 -3.35 12.37
CA SER A 125 18.39 -4.22 11.19
C SER A 125 18.74 -5.67 11.55
N SER A 126 18.91 -5.99 12.84
CA SER A 126 19.37 -7.29 13.34
C SER A 126 20.79 -7.67 12.87
N LEU A 127 21.60 -6.68 12.46
CA LEU A 127 22.95 -6.90 11.95
C LEU A 127 23.96 -7.11 13.08
N GLY A 128 23.94 -6.25 14.10
CA GLY A 128 24.66 -6.42 15.36
C GLY A 128 26.15 -6.76 15.26
N TYR A 129 26.99 -5.87 14.69
CA TYR A 129 28.44 -6.10 14.54
C TYR A 129 29.20 -6.37 15.86
N GLY A 130 28.64 -5.95 17.01
CA GLY A 130 29.20 -6.21 18.33
C GLY A 130 30.29 -5.24 18.80
N ASP A 131 30.59 -4.22 17.98
CA ASP A 131 31.48 -3.09 18.27
C ASP A 131 30.85 -2.03 19.18
N MET A 132 29.51 -1.96 19.18
CA MET A 132 28.73 -1.13 20.12
C MET A 132 27.69 -1.96 20.83
N LEU A 133 27.60 -1.80 22.14
CA LEU A 133 26.75 -2.60 23.02
C LEU A 133 25.89 -1.69 23.89
N PRO A 134 24.65 -2.11 24.24
CA PRO A 134 23.88 -1.42 25.26
C PRO A 134 24.60 -1.52 26.61
N ASN A 135 24.61 -0.44 27.38
CA ASN A 135 25.29 -0.40 28.68
C ASN A 135 24.43 -1.06 29.78
N GLY A 136 24.32 -2.39 29.73
CA GLY A 136 23.56 -3.17 30.70
C GLY A 136 22.06 -2.85 30.73
N PHE A 137 21.43 -3.07 31.88
CA PHE A 137 20.02 -2.78 32.10
C PHE A 137 19.82 -1.28 32.43
N PRO A 138 18.77 -0.61 31.89
CA PRO A 138 17.66 -1.12 31.08
C PRO A 138 17.90 -1.11 29.56
N TRP A 139 19.06 -0.62 29.10
CA TRP A 139 19.34 -0.39 27.68
C TRP A 139 19.33 -1.64 26.83
N SER A 140 19.75 -2.78 27.40
CA SER A 140 19.66 -4.08 26.74
C SER A 140 18.23 -4.45 26.37
N VAL A 141 17.29 -4.27 27.30
CA VAL A 141 15.86 -4.54 27.08
C VAL A 141 15.27 -3.61 26.03
N ILE A 142 15.62 -2.32 26.08
CA ILE A 142 15.16 -1.33 25.08
C ILE A 142 15.68 -1.69 23.69
N GLY A 143 16.95 -2.10 23.58
CA GLY A 143 17.56 -2.57 22.33
C GLY A 143 16.85 -3.82 21.79
N THR A 144 16.61 -4.83 22.64
CA THR A 144 15.88 -6.05 22.27
C THR A 144 14.46 -5.75 21.83
N LEU A 145 13.74 -4.86 22.53
CA LEU A 145 12.40 -4.41 22.13
C LEU A 145 12.45 -3.68 20.79
N GLY A 146 13.48 -2.88 20.54
CA GLY A 146 13.69 -2.21 19.26
C GLY A 146 13.85 -3.18 18.11
N THR A 147 14.69 -4.21 18.26
CA THR A 147 14.82 -5.29 17.26
C THR A 147 13.51 -6.03 17.06
N PHE A 148 12.80 -6.37 18.14
CA PHE A 148 11.51 -7.06 18.03
C PHE A 148 10.47 -6.23 17.26
N ILE A 149 10.35 -4.93 17.59
CA ILE A 149 9.42 -4.01 16.92
C ILE A 149 9.79 -3.82 15.44
N SER A 150 11.07 -3.64 15.12
CA SER A 150 11.50 -3.47 13.73
C SER A 150 11.27 -4.74 12.92
N THR A 151 11.57 -5.91 13.47
CA THR A 151 11.26 -7.20 12.82
C THR A 151 9.77 -7.35 12.56
N LEU A 152 8.91 -7.10 13.56
CA LEU A 152 7.46 -7.15 13.38
C LEU A 152 6.98 -6.22 12.26
N VAL A 153 7.45 -4.96 12.25
CA VAL A 153 7.07 -3.99 11.22
C VAL A 153 7.54 -4.43 9.84
N LEU A 154 8.77 -4.94 9.71
CA LEU A 154 9.29 -5.43 8.43
C LEU A 154 8.52 -6.66 7.93
N THR A 155 8.18 -7.61 8.81
CA THR A 155 7.38 -8.79 8.45
C THR A 155 5.99 -8.39 7.98
N ILE A 156 5.28 -7.55 8.75
CA ILE A 156 3.95 -7.04 8.39
C ILE A 156 4.02 -6.26 7.08
N SER A 157 5.04 -5.44 6.89
CA SER A 157 5.27 -4.67 5.66
C SER A 157 5.48 -5.58 4.44
N LEU A 158 6.26 -6.65 4.57
CA LEU A 158 6.46 -7.61 3.49
C LEU A 158 5.16 -8.32 3.14
N SER A 159 4.38 -8.77 4.13
CA SER A 159 3.05 -9.35 3.91
C SER A 159 2.12 -8.39 3.19
N TYR A 160 2.12 -7.12 3.57
CA TYR A 160 1.36 -6.07 2.89
C TYR A 160 1.81 -5.88 1.44
N VAL A 161 3.12 -5.88 1.16
CA VAL A 161 3.63 -5.80 -0.22
C VAL A 161 3.09 -6.91 -1.08
N LEU A 162 3.15 -8.15 -0.60
CA LEU A 162 2.65 -9.31 -1.34
C LEU A 162 1.15 -9.23 -1.59
N ALA A 163 0.37 -8.81 -0.58
CA ALA A 163 -1.08 -8.63 -0.71
C ALA A 163 -1.43 -7.56 -1.75
N VAL A 164 -0.74 -6.41 -1.73
CA VAL A 164 -0.91 -5.33 -2.71
C VAL A 164 -0.53 -5.79 -4.11
N LEU A 165 0.59 -6.50 -4.27
CA LEU A 165 1.01 -7.02 -5.57
C LEU A 165 0.01 -8.04 -6.12
N SER A 166 -0.50 -8.94 -5.28
CA SER A 166 -1.54 -9.90 -5.66
C SER A 166 -2.79 -9.18 -6.16
N ALA A 167 -3.29 -8.20 -5.39
CA ALA A 167 -4.45 -7.40 -5.78
C ALA A 167 -4.21 -6.63 -7.10
N ALA A 168 -3.00 -6.09 -7.31
CA ALA A 168 -2.64 -5.41 -8.55
C ALA A 168 -2.61 -6.35 -9.76
N ILE A 169 -2.12 -7.58 -9.59
CA ILE A 169 -2.10 -8.62 -10.64
C ILE A 169 -3.53 -9.03 -10.99
N GLU A 170 -4.35 -9.36 -10.00
CA GLU A 170 -5.74 -9.74 -10.22
C GLU A 170 -6.54 -8.64 -10.92
N ARG A 171 -6.31 -7.36 -10.55
CA ARG A 171 -6.94 -6.22 -11.22
C ARG A 171 -6.62 -6.18 -12.71
N ARG A 172 -5.36 -6.46 -13.08
CA ARG A 172 -4.91 -6.55 -14.48
C ARG A 172 -5.49 -7.76 -15.18
N THR A 173 -5.57 -8.90 -14.49
CA THR A 173 -6.19 -10.13 -15.01
C THR A 173 -7.67 -9.89 -15.32
N LEU A 174 -8.41 -9.24 -14.41
CA LEU A 174 -9.81 -8.88 -14.64
C LEU A 174 -9.97 -7.96 -15.86
N ALA A 175 -9.14 -6.92 -15.97
CA ALA A 175 -9.17 -6.02 -17.13
C ALA A 175 -8.92 -6.77 -18.45
N ARG A 176 -7.92 -7.66 -18.47
CA ARG A 176 -7.60 -8.48 -19.65
C ARG A 176 -8.68 -9.51 -19.97
N ASN A 177 -9.31 -10.11 -18.96
CA ASN A 177 -10.41 -11.05 -19.16
C ASN A 177 -11.58 -10.37 -19.85
N ILE A 178 -11.91 -9.13 -19.45
CA ILE A 178 -12.96 -8.33 -20.09
C ILE A 178 -12.52 -7.92 -21.51
N ALA A 179 -11.28 -7.44 -21.69
CA ALA A 179 -10.78 -7.05 -23.01
C ALA A 179 -10.68 -8.23 -24.00
N ALA A 180 -10.46 -9.45 -23.50
CA ALA A 180 -10.44 -10.67 -24.32
C ALA A 180 -11.81 -11.04 -24.89
N LEU A 181 -12.90 -10.49 -24.35
CA LEU A 181 -14.23 -10.67 -24.92
C LEU A 181 -14.39 -9.93 -26.24
N GLY A 182 -13.67 -8.83 -26.45
CA GLY A 182 -13.74 -8.02 -27.66
C GLY A 182 -13.22 -6.61 -27.42
N ALA A 183 -12.76 -5.95 -28.49
CA ALA A 183 -12.30 -4.56 -28.41
C ALA A 183 -13.45 -3.54 -28.48
N THR A 184 -14.63 -3.96 -28.95
CA THR A 184 -15.84 -3.13 -29.03
C THR A 184 -17.04 -3.87 -28.43
N PRO A 185 -18.07 -3.14 -27.95
CA PRO A 185 -19.28 -3.75 -27.40
C PRO A 185 -19.94 -4.75 -28.35
N GLU A 186 -19.95 -4.47 -29.66
CA GLU A 186 -20.50 -5.37 -30.68
C GLU A 186 -19.68 -6.65 -30.79
N ALA A 187 -18.33 -6.53 -30.80
CA ALA A 187 -17.46 -7.70 -30.83
C ALA A 187 -17.60 -8.57 -29.57
N VAL A 188 -17.84 -7.95 -28.40
CA VAL A 188 -18.14 -8.67 -27.15
C VAL A 188 -19.42 -9.47 -27.27
N ILE A 189 -20.46 -8.87 -27.85
CA ILE A 189 -21.75 -9.52 -28.10
C ILE A 189 -21.55 -10.68 -29.08
N ASP A 190 -20.97 -10.42 -30.25
CA ASP A 190 -20.75 -11.43 -31.31
C ASP A 190 -19.93 -12.62 -30.81
N ASN A 191 -18.83 -12.38 -30.09
CA ASN A 191 -17.99 -13.44 -29.53
C ASN A 191 -18.72 -14.26 -28.47
N ALA A 192 -19.66 -13.65 -27.74
CA ALA A 192 -20.47 -14.35 -26.78
C ALA A 192 -21.60 -15.19 -27.41
N HIS A 193 -22.04 -14.83 -28.64
CA HIS A 193 -23.03 -15.58 -29.41
C HIS A 193 -22.47 -16.83 -30.10
N LEU A 194 -21.14 -16.97 -30.25
CA LEU A 194 -20.49 -18.13 -30.92
C LEU A 194 -20.78 -19.50 -30.28
N ASN A 195 -21.35 -19.57 -29.08
CA ASN A 195 -21.61 -20.82 -28.33
C ASN A 195 -23.11 -21.08 -28.02
N GLN A 196 -24.06 -20.43 -28.70
CA GLN A 196 -25.51 -20.49 -28.38
C GLN A 196 -26.25 -21.82 -28.67
N HIS A 197 -25.56 -22.93 -28.94
CA HIS A 197 -26.22 -24.18 -29.33
C HIS A 197 -26.75 -25.06 -28.17
N ALA A 198 -26.67 -24.63 -26.90
CA ALA A 198 -27.13 -25.46 -25.79
C ALA A 198 -27.62 -24.66 -24.57
N GLY A 199 -28.93 -24.36 -24.51
CA GLY A 199 -29.78 -24.28 -23.29
C GLY A 199 -29.45 -23.30 -22.14
N SER A 200 -28.25 -22.76 -22.04
CA SER A 200 -27.81 -21.77 -21.06
C SER A 200 -26.83 -20.84 -21.75
N SER A 201 -27.05 -19.52 -21.71
CA SER A 201 -26.14 -18.62 -22.40
C SER A 201 -24.79 -18.61 -21.66
N PRO A 202 -23.67 -19.04 -22.29
CA PRO A 202 -22.34 -18.98 -21.65
C PRO A 202 -21.94 -17.55 -21.28
N LEU A 203 -22.57 -16.56 -21.91
CA LEU A 203 -22.51 -15.16 -21.52
C LEU A 203 -23.05 -14.93 -20.10
N GLN A 204 -24.16 -15.55 -19.69
CA GLN A 204 -24.73 -15.34 -18.36
C GLN A 204 -23.80 -15.83 -17.24
N SER A 205 -23.24 -17.03 -17.37
CA SER A 205 -22.29 -17.57 -16.37
C SER A 205 -21.01 -16.73 -16.31
N HIS A 206 -20.54 -16.24 -17.46
CA HIS A 206 -19.40 -15.33 -17.52
C HIS A 206 -19.69 -13.97 -16.85
N LEU A 207 -20.87 -13.38 -17.12
CA LEU A 207 -21.30 -12.13 -16.47
C LEU A 207 -21.44 -12.27 -14.94
N MET A 208 -21.95 -13.41 -14.45
CA MET A 208 -22.00 -13.69 -13.00
C MET A 208 -20.60 -13.78 -12.38
N THR A 209 -19.67 -14.45 -13.07
CA THR A 209 -18.28 -14.56 -12.63
C THR A 209 -17.61 -13.18 -12.59
N LEU A 210 -17.78 -12.38 -13.65
CA LEU A 210 -17.24 -11.03 -13.73
C LEU A 210 -17.81 -10.13 -12.63
N SER A 211 -19.11 -10.19 -12.35
CA SER A 211 -19.71 -9.41 -11.25
C SER A 211 -19.06 -9.72 -9.90
N GLY A 212 -18.85 -11.00 -9.58
CA GLY A 212 -18.15 -11.40 -8.36
C GLY A 212 -16.72 -10.83 -8.28
N GLN A 213 -15.97 -10.93 -9.40
CA GLN A 213 -14.61 -10.39 -9.50
C GLN A 213 -14.58 -8.85 -9.39
N ILE A 214 -15.55 -8.15 -9.97
CA ILE A 214 -15.67 -6.68 -9.88
C ILE A 214 -15.93 -6.25 -8.42
N HIS A 215 -16.83 -6.95 -7.71
CA HIS A 215 -17.08 -6.69 -6.29
C HIS A 215 -15.84 -6.93 -5.43
N GLU A 216 -15.13 -8.03 -5.65
CA GLU A 216 -13.90 -8.36 -4.94
C GLU A 216 -12.82 -7.29 -5.16
N GLN A 217 -12.63 -6.85 -6.41
CA GLN A 217 -11.70 -5.76 -6.73
C GLN A 217 -12.10 -4.43 -6.08
N GLY A 218 -13.40 -4.12 -6.02
CA GLY A 218 -13.89 -2.94 -5.30
C GLY A 218 -13.60 -2.99 -3.79
N PHE A 219 -13.58 -4.18 -3.18
CA PHE A 219 -13.16 -4.34 -1.79
C PHE A 219 -11.64 -4.20 -1.61
N LYS A 220 -10.86 -4.86 -2.48
CA LYS A 220 -9.39 -4.80 -2.45
C LYS A 220 -8.86 -3.39 -2.67
N GLN A 221 -9.52 -2.58 -3.49
CA GLN A 221 -9.12 -1.18 -3.69
C GLN A 221 -9.28 -0.32 -2.42
N ASN A 222 -10.26 -0.62 -1.57
CA ASN A 222 -10.45 0.08 -0.30
C ASN A 222 -9.44 -0.39 0.75
N ALA A 223 -9.23 -1.72 0.83
CA ALA A 223 -8.26 -2.32 1.74
C ALA A 223 -6.81 -1.94 1.40
N TYR A 224 -6.52 -1.68 0.13
CA TYR A 224 -5.18 -1.30 -0.35
C TYR A 224 -5.22 0.03 -1.12
N PRO A 225 -5.33 1.19 -0.43
CA PRO A 225 -5.47 2.50 -1.07
C PRO A 225 -4.31 2.85 -2.00
N ILE A 226 -3.12 2.29 -1.73
CA ILE A 226 -1.93 2.48 -2.57
C ILE A 226 -2.12 1.95 -4.00
N LEU A 227 -3.08 1.05 -4.24
CA LEU A 227 -3.45 0.57 -5.58
C LEU A 227 -3.91 1.69 -6.51
N LYS A 228 -4.40 2.82 -5.98
CA LYS A 228 -4.75 4.01 -6.77
C LYS A 228 -3.53 4.56 -7.55
N PHE A 229 -2.32 4.40 -7.02
CA PHE A 229 -1.09 4.88 -7.65
C PHE A 229 -0.50 3.89 -8.67
N PHE A 230 -1.05 2.68 -8.77
CA PHE A 230 -0.64 1.71 -9.79
C PHE A 230 -1.27 2.10 -11.13
N HIS A 231 -0.54 2.83 -11.96
CA HIS A 231 -1.00 3.19 -13.30
C HIS A 231 -0.82 2.03 -14.29
N PRO A 232 -1.86 1.67 -15.06
CA PRO A 232 -1.74 0.71 -16.16
C PRO A 232 -0.91 1.31 -17.31
N THR A 233 -0.06 0.50 -17.93
CA THR A 233 0.80 0.89 -19.07
C THR A 233 0.11 0.77 -20.43
N SER A 234 -1.03 0.07 -20.52
CA SER A 234 -1.83 -0.09 -21.73
C SER A 234 -3.33 -0.04 -21.42
N ALA A 235 -4.14 0.36 -22.40
CA ALA A 235 -5.60 0.47 -22.29
C ALA A 235 -6.24 -0.87 -21.90
N ASP A 236 -5.75 -1.99 -22.45
CA ASP A 236 -6.27 -3.35 -22.20
C ASP A 236 -5.95 -3.87 -20.79
N SER A 237 -5.07 -3.18 -20.06
CA SER A 237 -4.77 -3.48 -18.65
C SER A 237 -5.42 -2.47 -17.70
N SER A 238 -6.21 -1.52 -18.21
CA SER A 238 -6.96 -0.53 -17.44
C SER A 238 -8.33 -1.09 -17.07
N LEU A 239 -8.52 -1.36 -15.78
CA LEU A 239 -9.82 -1.80 -15.27
C LEU A 239 -10.93 -0.79 -15.58
N THR A 240 -10.64 0.51 -15.54
CA THR A 240 -11.63 1.55 -15.86
C THR A 240 -12.13 1.44 -17.31
N CYS A 241 -11.22 1.22 -18.27
CA CYS A 241 -11.58 1.06 -19.67
C CYS A 241 -12.35 -0.24 -19.89
N ALA A 242 -11.93 -1.33 -19.26
CA ALA A 242 -12.63 -2.61 -19.29
C ALA A 242 -14.05 -2.52 -18.71
N LEU A 243 -14.23 -1.86 -17.57
CA LEU A 243 -15.56 -1.67 -16.97
C LEU A 243 -16.46 -0.78 -17.84
N LEU A 244 -15.90 0.21 -18.53
CA LEU A 244 -16.65 1.04 -19.48
C LEU A 244 -17.14 0.22 -20.67
N LEU A 245 -16.25 -0.56 -21.28
CA LEU A 245 -16.60 -1.50 -22.35
C LEU A 245 -17.72 -2.46 -21.91
N LEU A 246 -17.62 -2.99 -20.69
CA LEU A 246 -18.63 -3.90 -20.14
C LEU A 246 -19.97 -3.20 -19.89
N ALA A 247 -19.96 -1.94 -19.43
CA ALA A 247 -21.16 -1.14 -19.25
C ALA A 247 -21.86 -0.85 -20.58
N ASP A 248 -21.10 -0.46 -21.61
CA ASP A 248 -21.61 -0.20 -22.96
C ASP A 248 -22.18 -1.49 -23.58
N THR A 249 -21.53 -2.62 -23.36
CA THR A 249 -22.03 -3.95 -23.77
C THR A 249 -23.37 -4.28 -23.10
N CYS A 250 -23.49 -4.06 -21.78
CA CYS A 250 -24.75 -4.30 -21.06
C CYS A 250 -25.88 -3.40 -21.57
N PHE A 251 -25.56 -2.14 -21.92
CA PHE A 251 -26.51 -1.20 -22.51
C PHE A 251 -27.03 -1.68 -23.86
N LEU A 252 -26.14 -2.12 -24.77
CA LEU A 252 -26.55 -2.66 -26.08
C LEU A 252 -27.38 -3.95 -25.95
N LEU A 253 -27.00 -4.87 -25.04
CA LEU A 253 -27.78 -6.08 -24.77
C LEU A 253 -29.20 -5.79 -24.24
N ARG A 254 -29.39 -4.67 -23.55
CA ARG A 254 -30.73 -4.21 -23.15
C ARG A 254 -31.59 -3.74 -24.32
N MET A 255 -30.96 -3.16 -25.34
CA MET A 255 -31.64 -2.69 -26.55
C MET A 255 -31.87 -3.79 -27.59
N ALA A 256 -31.20 -4.94 -27.45
CA ALA A 256 -31.34 -6.09 -28.33
C ALA A 256 -32.74 -6.75 -28.25
N HIS A 257 -33.10 -7.53 -29.27
CA HIS A 257 -34.37 -8.24 -29.35
C HIS A 257 -34.57 -9.22 -28.16
N PRO A 258 -35.82 -9.44 -27.70
CA PRO A 258 -36.12 -10.24 -26.50
C PRO A 258 -35.54 -11.65 -26.50
N ASP A 259 -35.46 -12.28 -27.69
CA ASP A 259 -34.95 -13.66 -27.84
C ASP A 259 -33.42 -13.76 -27.73
N ALA A 260 -32.70 -12.63 -27.89
CA ALA A 260 -31.24 -12.55 -27.77
C ALA A 260 -30.79 -12.04 -26.39
N GLN A 261 -31.73 -11.69 -25.51
CA GLN A 261 -31.45 -11.00 -24.26
C GLN A 261 -31.03 -11.99 -23.15
N PRO A 262 -29.86 -11.81 -22.51
CA PRO A 262 -29.56 -12.55 -21.29
C PRO A 262 -30.54 -12.17 -20.18
N SER A 263 -30.66 -13.01 -19.15
CA SER A 263 -31.62 -12.75 -18.07
C SER A 263 -31.46 -11.35 -17.48
N ALA A 264 -32.57 -10.63 -17.28
CA ALA A 264 -32.55 -9.26 -16.76
C ALA A 264 -31.87 -9.15 -15.39
N GLY A 265 -31.90 -10.23 -14.59
CA GLY A 265 -31.17 -10.32 -13.33
C GLY A 265 -29.65 -10.31 -13.50
N ALA A 266 -29.14 -10.98 -14.54
CA ALA A 266 -27.71 -11.05 -14.78
C ALA A 266 -27.11 -9.70 -15.18
N LEU A 267 -27.79 -8.98 -16.08
CA LEU A 267 -27.41 -7.62 -16.49
C LEU A 267 -27.43 -6.64 -15.31
N ARG A 268 -28.49 -6.67 -14.49
CA ARG A 268 -28.60 -5.80 -13.30
C ARG A 268 -27.50 -6.05 -12.28
N LEU A 269 -27.07 -7.30 -12.10
CA LEU A 269 -26.00 -7.63 -11.15
C LEU A 269 -24.66 -7.00 -11.56
N VAL A 270 -24.31 -7.08 -12.85
CA VAL A 270 -23.08 -6.48 -13.40
C VAL A 270 -23.14 -4.97 -13.35
N GLU A 271 -24.26 -4.36 -13.73
CA GLU A 271 -24.48 -2.91 -13.62
C GLU A 271 -24.32 -2.42 -12.18
N ASN A 272 -24.96 -3.08 -11.21
CA ASN A 272 -24.83 -2.75 -9.80
C ASN A 272 -23.39 -2.90 -9.29
N ALA A 273 -22.66 -3.90 -9.79
CA ALA A 273 -21.25 -4.09 -9.46
C ALA A 273 -20.37 -2.94 -9.99
N ILE A 274 -20.62 -2.50 -11.23
CA ILE A 274 -19.95 -1.36 -11.85
C ILE A 274 -20.29 -0.07 -11.10
N ASP A 275 -21.56 0.15 -10.76
CA ASP A 275 -22.01 1.34 -10.03
C ASP A 275 -21.43 1.42 -8.61
N HIS A 276 -21.40 0.30 -7.88
CA HIS A 276 -20.72 0.23 -6.58
C HIS A 276 -19.22 0.49 -6.70
N PHE A 277 -18.56 -0.02 -7.73
CA PHE A 277 -17.15 0.27 -8.00
C PHE A 277 -16.93 1.76 -8.29
N ARG A 278 -17.83 2.39 -9.08
CA ARG A 278 -17.78 3.82 -9.43
C ARG A 278 -18.01 4.73 -8.22
N GLN A 279 -19.01 4.46 -7.40
CA GLN A 279 -19.34 5.29 -6.22
C GLN A 279 -18.16 5.32 -5.23
N LYS A 280 -17.47 4.20 -5.03
CA LYS A 280 -16.30 4.11 -4.16
C LYS A 280 -15.05 4.81 -4.73
N ASN A 281 -14.99 5.06 -6.04
CA ASN A 281 -13.85 5.70 -6.71
C ASN A 281 -13.96 7.23 -6.86
N ARG A 282 -15.02 7.87 -6.36
CA ARG A 282 -15.24 9.33 -6.48
C ARG A 282 -14.57 10.20 -5.40
N LEU A 283 -13.57 9.68 -4.69
CA LEU A 283 -12.76 10.39 -3.68
C LEU A 283 -11.26 10.24 -3.96
#